data_AF-A0A7X3HE37-F1
#
_entry.id   AF-A0A7X3HE37-F1
#
_cell.length_a   1.000
_cell.length_b   1.000
_cell.length_c   1.000
_cell.angle_alpha   90.00
_cell.angle_beta   90.00
_cell.angle_gamma   90.00
#
_symmetry.space_group_name_H-M   'P 1'
#
loop_
_entity.id
_entity.type
_entity.pdbx_description
1 polymer ?
#
loop_
_entity_poly.entity_id
_entity_poly.type
_entity_poly.pdbx_seq_one_letter_code
_entity_poly.pdbx_strand_id
1 'polypeptide(L)'
;AIRNNSSTNDPKVAYIEFEGEGVVTAADIQVDSDIEIVNPELEIAHLNGGADSKLYMELTITNGRGYISSDKNKTEDTPIGVIAVDSIYTPIERVNLTVENTRVGQITDYDKLTLDVYTNGTLGPDEAVSLAAK
;
A
#
# COMPACT_ATOMS: atom_id res chain seq x y z
N ALA A 1 -1.32 -2.64 3.66
CA ALA A 1 -0.19 -2.43 2.76
C ALA A 1 0.19 -3.77 2.13
N ILE A 2 0.35 -3.77 0.81
CA ILE A 2 0.60 -4.98 0.03
C ILE A 2 1.92 -4.80 -0.71
N ARG A 3 2.80 -5.78 -0.66
CA ARG A 3 4.01 -5.85 -1.48
C ARG A 3 3.81 -6.90 -2.57
N ASN A 4 4.10 -6.55 -3.82
CA ASN A 4 4.09 -7.46 -4.95
C ASN A 4 5.53 -7.71 -5.42
N ASN A 5 5.98 -8.95 -5.29
CA ASN A 5 7.32 -9.41 -5.67
C ASN A 5 7.36 -10.07 -7.05
N SER A 6 6.28 -9.99 -7.84
CA SER A 6 6.23 -10.58 -9.17
C SER A 6 7.23 -9.93 -10.13
N SER A 7 7.81 -10.76 -11.00
CA SER A 7 8.69 -10.29 -12.07
C SER A 7 7.94 -9.64 -13.24
N THR A 8 6.63 -9.84 -13.32
CA THR A 8 5.75 -9.20 -14.30
C THR A 8 4.88 -8.12 -13.64
N ASN A 9 4.33 -7.21 -14.45
CA ASN A 9 3.40 -6.17 -14.02
C ASN A 9 1.94 -6.54 -14.31
N ASP A 10 1.67 -7.82 -14.51
CA ASP A 10 0.32 -8.28 -14.80
C ASP A 10 -0.56 -8.12 -13.55
N PRO A 11 -1.83 -7.72 -13.71
CA PRO A 11 -2.77 -7.69 -12.60
C PRO A 11 -2.90 -9.07 -11.95
N LYS A 12 -2.93 -9.10 -10.62
CA LYS A 12 -3.18 -10.28 -9.81
C LYS A 12 -4.53 -10.17 -9.12
N VAL A 13 -5.17 -11.32 -8.90
CA VAL A 13 -6.47 -11.39 -8.23
C VAL A 13 -6.29 -12.08 -6.88
N ALA A 14 -6.86 -11.48 -5.83
CA ALA A 14 -6.89 -12.00 -4.48
C ALA A 14 -8.35 -12.09 -4.00
N TYR A 15 -8.60 -12.95 -3.02
CA TYR A 15 -9.96 -13.22 -2.55
C TYR A 15 -10.05 -13.10 -1.03
N ILE A 16 -11.21 -12.70 -0.54
CA ILE A 16 -11.62 -12.93 0.86
C ILE A 16 -12.89 -13.78 0.80
N GLU A 17 -12.85 -14.93 1.45
CA GLU A 17 -14.00 -15.80 1.67
C GLU A 17 -14.12 -16.07 3.17
N PHE A 18 -15.10 -15.45 3.81
CA PHE A 18 -15.31 -15.57 5.25
C PHE A 18 -16.76 -15.95 5.54
N GLU A 19 -16.97 -16.92 6.44
CA GLU A 19 -18.28 -17.39 6.87
C GLU A 19 -18.42 -17.33 8.40
N GLY A 20 -19.61 -16.98 8.87
CA GLY A 20 -19.95 -16.85 10.28
C GLY A 20 -19.76 -15.43 10.83
N GLU A 21 -20.02 -15.31 12.13
CA GLU A 21 -19.87 -14.07 12.89
C GLU A 21 -18.41 -13.88 13.32
N GLY A 22 -17.86 -12.68 13.15
CA GLY A 22 -16.48 -12.40 13.53
C GLY A 22 -15.86 -11.19 12.84
N VAL A 23 -14.58 -10.97 13.15
CA VAL A 23 -13.76 -9.90 12.56
C VAL A 23 -12.96 -10.48 11.41
N VAL A 24 -13.09 -9.87 10.23
CA VAL A 24 -12.30 -10.15 9.04
C VAL A 24 -11.11 -9.21 9.04
N THR A 25 -9.92 -9.76 8.89
CA THR A 25 -8.64 -9.06 8.89
C THR A 25 -7.92 -9.20 7.56
N ALA A 26 -6.85 -8.43 7.34
CA ALA A 26 -6.03 -8.56 6.15
C ALA A 26 -5.29 -9.92 6.07
N ALA A 27 -5.16 -10.64 7.18
CA ALA A 27 -4.67 -12.01 7.20
C ALA A 27 -5.60 -12.99 6.46
N ASP A 28 -6.89 -12.67 6.34
CA ASP A 28 -7.89 -13.50 5.65
C ASP A 28 -7.87 -13.32 4.12
N ILE A 29 -7.00 -12.43 3.60
CA ILE A 29 -6.83 -12.25 2.16
C ILE A 29 -6.02 -13.44 1.61
N GLN A 30 -6.69 -14.22 0.76
CA GLN A 30 -6.09 -15.31 0.01
C GLN A 30 -5.33 -14.75 -1.19
N VAL A 31 -4.01 -14.93 -1.18
CA VAL A 31 -3.09 -14.40 -2.18
C VAL A 31 -2.16 -15.49 -2.72
N ASP A 32 -1.58 -15.26 -3.88
CA ASP A 32 -0.54 -16.14 -4.43
C ASP A 32 0.84 -15.86 -3.80
N SER A 33 1.84 -16.67 -4.18
CA SER A 33 3.19 -16.62 -3.59
C SER A 33 3.96 -15.33 -3.86
N ASP A 34 3.55 -14.53 -4.83
CA ASP A 34 4.26 -13.29 -5.17
C ASP A 34 3.74 -12.09 -4.36
N ILE A 35 2.58 -12.22 -3.73
CA ILE A 35 1.94 -11.17 -2.95
C ILE A 35 2.19 -11.39 -1.47
N GLU A 36 2.62 -10.33 -0.79
CA GLU A 36 2.85 -10.29 0.65
C GLU A 36 1.95 -9.22 1.29
N ILE A 37 1.14 -9.63 2.27
CA ILE A 37 0.36 -8.71 3.11
C ILE A 37 1.24 -8.26 4.27
N VAL A 38 1.62 -6.98 4.27
CA VAL A 38 2.62 -6.44 5.22
C VAL A 38 2.04 -6.14 6.61
N ASN A 39 0.72 -5.92 6.69
CA ASN A 39 0.00 -5.58 7.93
C ASN A 39 -1.22 -6.50 8.12
N PRO A 40 -1.00 -7.81 8.38
CA PRO A 40 -2.08 -8.81 8.45
C PRO A 40 -3.14 -8.52 9.53
N GLU A 41 -2.80 -7.76 10.55
CA GLU A 41 -3.67 -7.39 11.67
C GLU A 41 -4.73 -6.32 11.32
N LEU A 42 -4.68 -5.72 10.13
CA LEU A 42 -5.62 -4.69 9.73
C LEU A 42 -7.04 -5.25 9.67
N GLU A 43 -7.94 -4.73 10.50
CA GLU A 43 -9.37 -5.06 10.44
C GLU A 43 -10.00 -4.50 9.15
N ILE A 44 -10.74 -5.34 8.45
CA ILE A 44 -11.43 -5.02 7.20
C ILE A 44 -12.94 -4.86 7.44
N ALA A 45 -13.55 -5.82 8.15
CA ALA A 45 -14.98 -5.83 8.39
C ALA A 45 -15.34 -6.61 9.66
N HIS A 46 -16.52 -6.30 10.23
CA HIS A 46 -17.13 -7.04 11.32
C HIS A 46 -18.46 -7.63 10.84
N LEU A 47 -18.59 -8.96 10.84
CA LEU A 47 -19.80 -9.67 10.44
C LEU A 47 -20.61 -10.00 11.68
N ASN A 48 -21.85 -9.51 11.74
CA ASN A 48 -22.76 -9.63 12.89
C ASN A 48 -24.05 -10.41 12.57
N GLY A 49 -24.04 -11.22 11.49
CA GLY A 49 -25.23 -11.95 11.00
C GLY A 49 -25.43 -13.34 11.60
N GLY A 50 -24.66 -13.71 12.63
CA GLY A 50 -24.62 -15.08 13.14
C GLY A 50 -23.98 -16.06 12.16
N ALA A 51 -24.34 -17.34 12.27
CA ALA A 51 -23.73 -18.44 11.50
C ALA A 51 -23.95 -18.35 9.98
N ASP A 52 -25.01 -17.67 9.52
CA ASP A 52 -25.34 -17.54 8.10
C ASP A 52 -24.68 -16.33 7.43
N SER A 53 -23.91 -15.52 8.18
CA SER A 53 -23.21 -14.36 7.63
C SER A 53 -22.08 -14.81 6.70
N LYS A 54 -21.97 -14.20 5.52
CA LYS A 54 -20.91 -14.49 4.56
C LYS A 54 -20.39 -13.19 3.94
N LEU A 55 -19.07 -13.11 3.79
CA LEU A 55 -18.39 -12.09 3.03
C LEU A 55 -17.56 -12.76 1.94
N TYR A 56 -17.87 -12.40 0.69
CA TYR A 56 -17.06 -12.74 -0.47
C TYR A 56 -16.59 -11.45 -1.13
N MET A 57 -15.29 -11.30 -1.31
CA MET A 57 -14.69 -10.18 -2.03
C MET A 57 -13.59 -10.65 -2.96
N GLU A 58 -13.55 -10.03 -4.14
CA GLU A 58 -12.46 -10.18 -5.10
C GLU A 58 -11.72 -8.85 -5.18
N LEU A 59 -10.38 -8.90 -5.09
CA LEU A 59 -9.51 -7.74 -5.12
C LEU A 59 -8.53 -7.87 -6.29
N THR A 60 -8.49 -6.84 -7.14
CA THR A 60 -7.47 -6.73 -8.19
C THR A 60 -6.29 -5.93 -7.69
N ILE A 61 -5.12 -6.55 -7.66
CA ILE A 61 -3.85 -5.96 -7.24
C ILE A 61 -3.01 -5.68 -8.48
N THR A 62 -2.58 -4.44 -8.65
CA THR A 62 -1.77 -3.99 -9.79
C THR A 62 -0.49 -3.32 -9.32
N ASN A 63 0.50 -3.25 -10.20
CA ASN A 63 1.72 -2.46 -9.98
C ASN A 63 1.55 -1.08 -10.63
N GLY A 64 2.01 -0.04 -9.93
CA GLY A 64 1.89 1.33 -10.41
C GLY A 64 2.86 2.27 -9.70
N ARG A 65 2.70 3.58 -9.95
CA ARG A 65 3.52 4.63 -9.32
C ARG A 65 2.64 5.77 -8.84
N GLY A 66 2.96 6.31 -7.67
CA GLY A 66 2.26 7.46 -7.10
C GLY A 66 0.81 7.13 -6.72
N TYR A 67 -0.12 7.90 -7.27
CA TYR A 67 -1.54 7.85 -6.94
C TYR A 67 -2.38 7.82 -8.22
N ILE A 68 -3.38 6.95 -8.27
CA ILE A 68 -4.40 6.92 -9.32
C ILE A 68 -5.77 6.96 -8.65
N SER A 69 -6.64 7.86 -9.08
CA SER A 69 -7.99 7.98 -8.54
C SER A 69 -8.92 6.88 -9.05
N SER A 70 -9.97 6.57 -8.30
CA SER A 70 -11.03 5.63 -8.66
C SER A 70 -11.64 5.93 -10.04
N ASP A 71 -11.82 7.21 -10.38
CA ASP A 71 -12.36 7.64 -11.67
C ASP A 71 -11.47 7.23 -12.86
N LYS A 72 -10.15 7.20 -12.65
CA LYS A 72 -9.20 6.74 -13.67
C LYS A 72 -9.10 5.22 -13.74
N ASN A 73 -9.38 4.53 -12.64
CA ASN A 73 -9.44 3.08 -12.59
C ASN A 73 -10.71 2.53 -13.25
N LYS A 74 -11.78 3.33 -13.31
CA LYS A 74 -13.02 2.96 -13.98
C LYS A 74 -12.88 3.14 -15.50
N THR A 75 -13.01 2.04 -16.23
CA THR A 75 -13.00 2.02 -17.70
C THR A 75 -14.38 1.64 -18.24
N GLU A 76 -14.61 1.86 -19.55
CA GLU A 76 -15.85 1.42 -20.21
C GLU A 76 -16.02 -0.11 -20.16
N ASP A 77 -14.91 -0.85 -20.09
CA ASP A 77 -14.87 -2.31 -20.01
C ASP A 77 -15.03 -2.86 -18.57
N THR A 78 -15.19 -1.99 -17.57
CA THR A 78 -15.30 -2.43 -16.17
C THR A 78 -16.61 -3.21 -15.95
N PRO A 79 -16.56 -4.48 -15.49
CA PRO A 79 -17.75 -5.29 -15.29
C PRO A 79 -18.73 -4.71 -14.26
N ILE A 80 -20.01 -5.03 -14.43
CA ILE A 80 -21.04 -4.71 -13.44
C ILE A 80 -20.70 -5.41 -12.12
N GLY A 81 -20.78 -4.67 -11.00
CA GLY A 81 -20.47 -5.17 -9.66
C GLY A 81 -19.05 -4.84 -9.18
N VAL A 82 -18.16 -4.38 -10.07
CA VAL A 82 -16.84 -3.90 -9.68
C VAL A 82 -16.93 -2.47 -9.15
N ILE A 83 -16.37 -2.25 -7.96
CA ILE A 83 -16.26 -0.94 -7.34
C ILE A 83 -14.83 -0.45 -7.51
N ALA A 84 -14.62 0.56 -8.35
CA ALA A 84 -13.32 1.19 -8.50
C ALA A 84 -12.97 2.00 -7.24
N VAL A 85 -11.76 1.80 -6.73
CA VAL A 85 -11.20 2.51 -5.56
C VAL A 85 -9.95 3.27 -5.98
N ASP A 86 -9.51 4.22 -5.15
CA ASP A 86 -8.24 4.89 -5.35
C ASP A 86 -7.07 3.91 -5.16
N SER A 87 -6.07 4.00 -6.04
CA SER A 87 -4.84 3.21 -5.95
C SER A 87 -3.69 4.08 -5.43
N ILE A 88 -3.29 3.82 -4.19
CA ILE A 88 -2.14 4.44 -3.55
C ILE A 88 -0.94 3.49 -3.73
N TYR A 89 -0.17 3.67 -4.81
CA TYR A 89 1.00 2.84 -5.10
C TYR A 89 2.26 3.30 -4.36
N THR A 90 2.29 4.56 -3.91
CA THR A 90 3.43 5.09 -3.17
C THR A 90 3.61 4.35 -1.84
N PRO A 91 4.80 3.81 -1.54
CA PRO A 91 5.10 3.25 -0.22
C PRO A 91 5.36 4.34 0.83
N ILE A 92 5.45 5.60 0.40
CA ILE A 92 5.78 6.75 1.25
C ILE A 92 4.50 7.38 1.79
N GLU A 93 4.39 7.46 3.11
CA GLU A 93 3.25 8.08 3.80
C GLU A 93 3.50 9.56 4.07
N ARG A 94 4.73 9.90 4.48
CA ARG A 94 5.09 11.28 4.83
C ARG A 94 6.58 11.51 4.68
N VAL A 95 6.95 12.69 4.19
CA VAL A 95 8.33 13.19 4.16
C VAL A 95 8.36 14.59 4.74
N ASN A 96 9.29 14.84 5.66
CA ASN A 96 9.60 16.19 6.13
C ASN A 96 11.07 16.53 5.86
N LEU A 97 11.35 17.81 5.64
CA LEU A 97 12.67 18.33 5.37
C LEU A 97 12.96 19.51 6.28
N THR A 98 14.14 19.53 6.89
CA THR A 98 14.65 20.69 7.62
C THR A 98 16.04 21.05 7.11
N VAL A 99 16.26 22.34 6.84
CA VAL A 99 17.56 22.89 6.43
C VAL A 99 18.02 23.84 7.52
N GLU A 100 19.24 23.65 8.01
CA GLU A 100 19.85 24.53 9.01
C GLU A 100 21.28 24.89 8.61
N ASN A 101 21.69 26.13 8.88
CA ASN A 101 23.09 26.53 8.71
C ASN A 101 23.95 25.70 9.65
N THR A 102 25.05 25.16 9.11
CA THR A 102 26.01 24.38 9.87
C THR A 102 27.42 24.90 9.66
N ARG A 103 28.22 24.80 10.72
CA ARG A 103 29.63 25.14 10.68
C ARG A 103 30.45 23.89 10.50
N VAL A 104 31.26 23.84 9.45
CA VAL A 104 32.24 22.77 9.22
C VAL A 104 33.64 23.35 9.37
N GLY A 105 34.29 23.04 10.50
CA GLY A 105 35.59 23.62 10.85
C GLY A 105 35.52 25.14 11.03
N GLN A 106 36.22 25.90 10.18
CA GLN A 106 36.20 27.38 10.22
C GLN A 106 35.17 28.00 9.28
N ILE A 107 34.52 27.21 8.43
CA ILE A 107 33.57 27.68 7.41
C ILE A 107 32.14 27.57 7.96
N THR A 108 31.34 28.63 7.84
CA THR A 108 30.01 28.76 8.49
C THR A 108 28.82 28.81 7.52
N ASP A 109 29.05 28.67 6.22
CA ASP A 109 28.06 28.82 5.15
C ASP A 109 27.61 27.48 4.55
N TYR A 110 27.88 26.36 5.23
CA TYR A 110 27.34 25.07 4.82
C TYR A 110 25.88 24.91 5.30
N ASP A 111 25.09 24.20 4.51
CA ASP A 111 23.77 23.74 4.90
C ASP A 111 23.82 22.29 5.40
N LYS A 112 23.13 22.01 6.51
CA LYS A 112 22.82 20.66 6.95
C LYS A 112 21.36 20.35 6.61
N LEU A 113 21.17 19.28 5.85
CA LEU A 113 19.87 18.74 5.48
C LEU A 113 19.49 17.59 6.42
N THR A 114 18.29 17.66 7.01
CA THR A 114 17.69 16.52 7.74
C THR A 114 16.39 16.13 7.04
N LEU A 115 16.27 14.85 6.71
CA LEU A 115 15.11 14.27 6.02
C LEU A 115 14.46 13.23 6.93
N ASP A 116 13.18 13.42 7.26
CA ASP A 116 12.38 12.44 8.00
C ASP A 116 11.44 11.74 7.03
N VAL A 117 11.66 10.44 6.80
CA VAL A 117 10.87 9.63 5.84
C VAL A 117 10.10 8.56 6.59
N TYR A 118 8.78 8.53 6.37
CA TYR A 118 7.85 7.54 6.92
C TYR A 118 7.30 6.70 5.76
N THR A 119 7.43 5.39 5.86
CA THR A 119 6.94 4.43 4.87
C THR A 119 5.92 3.48 5.49
N ASN A 120 5.07 2.90 4.66
CA ASN A 120 4.04 1.93 5.08
C ASN A 120 4.58 0.49 5.26
N GLY A 121 5.91 0.33 5.33
CA GLY A 121 6.59 -0.96 5.53
C GLY A 121 6.81 -1.80 4.27
N THR A 122 6.21 -1.48 3.12
CA THR A 122 6.46 -2.25 1.88
C THR A 122 7.84 -1.96 1.29
N LEU A 123 8.45 -0.83 1.64
CA LEU A 123 9.82 -0.44 1.28
C LEU A 123 10.49 0.25 2.47
N GLY A 124 11.77 -0.07 2.72
CA GLY A 124 12.56 0.59 3.77
C GLY A 124 12.75 2.09 3.50
N PRO A 125 12.80 2.97 4.52
CA PRO A 125 13.02 4.40 4.30
C PRO A 125 14.36 4.73 3.61
N ASP A 126 15.42 3.99 3.96
CA ASP A 126 16.74 4.09 3.35
C ASP A 126 16.76 3.64 1.89
N GLU A 127 16.10 2.52 1.59
CA GLU A 127 15.90 2.03 0.22
C GLU A 127 15.07 3.02 -0.61
N ALA A 128 14.02 3.59 -0.02
CA ALA A 128 13.19 4.60 -0.65
C ALA A 128 13.99 5.83 -1.06
N VAL A 129 14.84 6.36 -0.17
CA VAL A 129 15.72 7.50 -0.46
C VAL A 129 16.75 7.12 -1.53
N SER A 130 17.32 5.93 -1.45
CA SER A 130 18.26 5.43 -2.47
C SER A 130 17.62 5.34 -3.86
N LEU A 131 16.41 4.79 -3.95
CA LEU A 131 15.64 4.69 -5.19
C LEU A 131 15.26 6.06 -5.76
N ALA A 132 14.92 7.03 -4.91
CA ALA A 132 14.60 8.39 -5.33
C ALA A 132 15.80 9.16 -5.89
N ALA A 133 17.02 8.79 -5.50
CA ALA A 133 18.27 9.42 -5.93
C ALA A 133 18.90 8.77 -7.18
N LYS A 134 18.31 7.68 -7.68
CA LYS A 134 18.79 6.93 -8.85
C LYS A 134 18.32 7.54 -10.16
#